data_AF-A0A2V7UGL6-F1
#
_entry.id   AF-A0A2V7UGL6-F1
#
_cell.length_a   1.000
_cell.length_b   1.000
_cell.length_c   1.000
_cell.angle_alpha   90.00
_cell.angle_beta   90.00
_cell.angle_gamma   90.00
#
_symmetry.space_group_name_H-M   'P 1'
#
loop_
_entity.id
_entity.type
_entity.pdbx_description
1 polymer ?
#
loop_
_entity_poly.entity_id
_entity_poly.type
_entity_poly.pdbx_seq_one_letter_code
_entity_poly.pdbx_strand_id
1 'polypeptide(L)'
;MLPATAAVKLFRPVPRWVARGASWLIVAAWLVQMGLLLDRSYLRASSPNLASDLARYGSGAQWKGVYYRGEKIGFVVGQTVPTRDGFELQEDGQLQMALLGATTAARIHTSAQVD
;
A
#
# COMPACT_ATOMS: atom_id res chain seq x y z
N MET A 1 -36.00 36.56 46.03
CA MET A 1 -34.68 36.60 45.37
C MET A 1 -34.20 35.16 45.19
N LEU A 2 -34.00 34.71 43.95
CA LEU A 2 -33.55 33.34 43.64
C LEU A 2 -32.03 33.21 43.86
N PRO A 3 -31.52 32.14 44.47
CA PRO A 3 -30.08 31.92 44.60
C PRO A 3 -29.46 31.49 43.26
N ALA A 4 -28.28 32.05 42.97
CA ALA A 4 -27.53 31.82 41.75
C ALA A 4 -27.07 30.37 41.59
N THR A 5 -27.22 29.83 40.38
CA THR A 5 -26.77 28.50 39.96
C THR A 5 -25.24 28.43 40.01
N ALA A 6 -24.71 27.52 40.83
CA ALA A 6 -23.28 27.24 40.88
C ALA A 6 -22.83 26.52 39.60
N ALA A 7 -22.06 27.22 38.76
CA ALA A 7 -21.43 26.63 37.59
C ALA A 7 -20.32 25.65 38.01
N VAL A 8 -20.50 24.37 37.71
CA VAL A 8 -19.51 23.31 37.93
C VAL A 8 -18.31 23.55 37.00
N LYS A 9 -17.19 24.03 37.53
CA LYS A 9 -15.90 24.09 36.82
C LYS A 9 -15.30 22.67 36.76
N LEU A 10 -15.70 21.90 35.76
CA LEU A 10 -15.37 20.47 35.65
C LEU A 10 -13.91 20.16 35.26
N PHE A 11 -13.08 21.15 34.89
CA PHE A 11 -11.70 20.88 34.47
C PHE A 11 -10.70 21.82 35.11
N ARG A 12 -9.79 21.24 35.93
CA ARG A 12 -8.56 21.90 36.36
C ARG A 12 -7.68 22.15 35.13
N PRO A 13 -7.17 23.38 34.92
CA PRO A 13 -6.31 23.67 33.78
C PRO A 13 -5.01 22.88 33.93
N VAL A 14 -4.73 22.03 32.94
CA VAL A 14 -3.48 21.29 32.88
C VAL A 14 -2.32 22.29 32.81
N PRO A 15 -1.25 22.10 33.60
CA PRO A 15 -0.08 22.97 33.54
C PRO A 15 0.45 23.03 32.10
N ARG A 16 0.70 24.25 31.59
CA ARG A 16 1.04 24.48 30.17
C ARG A 16 2.28 23.70 29.71
N TRP A 17 3.20 23.40 30.63
CA TRP A 17 4.40 22.60 30.33
C TRP A 17 4.08 21.12 30.10
N VAL A 18 3.15 20.54 30.87
CA VAL A 18 2.66 19.17 30.67
C VAL A 18 1.91 19.07 29.35
N ALA A 19 1.04 20.04 29.06
CA ALA A 19 0.29 20.09 27.81
C ALA A 19 1.23 20.22 26.58
N ARG A 20 2.28 21.03 26.70
CA ARG A 20 3.30 21.17 25.63
C ARG A 20 4.09 19.88 25.44
N GLY A 21 4.54 19.24 26.53
CA GLY A 21 5.25 17.96 26.45
C GLY A 21 4.41 16.87 25.81
N ALA A 22 3.15 16.74 26.24
CA ALA A 22 2.19 15.80 25.65
C ALA A 22 1.94 16.09 24.16
N SER A 23 1.80 17.36 23.78
CA SER A 23 1.63 17.76 22.37
C SER A 23 2.83 17.32 21.51
N TRP A 24 4.06 17.58 21.97
CA TRP A 24 5.26 17.15 21.27
C TRP A 24 5.35 15.63 21.13
N LEU A 25 5.01 14.89 22.19
CA LEU A 25 4.97 13.42 22.15
C LEU A 25 3.93 12.89 21.16
N ILE A 26 2.75 13.50 21.09
CA ILE A 26 1.70 13.13 20.14
C ILE A 26 2.19 13.35 18.71
N VAL A 27 2.79 14.51 18.42
CA VAL A 27 3.33 14.80 17.08
C VAL A 27 4.47 13.84 16.72
N ALA A 28 5.37 13.55 17.66
CA ALA A 28 6.46 12.60 17.43
C ALA A 28 5.93 11.17 17.17
N ALA A 29 4.97 10.70 17.96
CA ALA A 29 4.32 9.40 17.76
C ALA A 29 3.61 9.34 16.41
N TRP A 30 2.93 10.41 16.02
CA TRP A 30 2.29 10.52 14.71
C TRP A 30 3.32 10.44 13.57
N LEU A 31 4.45 11.16 13.68
CA LEU A 31 5.53 11.11 12.69
C LEU A 31 6.14 9.71 12.58
N VAL A 32 6.34 9.02 13.70
CA VAL A 32 6.81 7.63 13.71
C VAL A 32 5.79 6.72 13.02
N GLN A 33 4.50 6.86 13.33
CA GLN A 33 3.45 6.07 12.70
C GLN A 33 3.36 6.32 11.19
N MET A 34 3.49 7.56 10.75
CA MET A 34 3.56 7.92 9.33
C MET A 34 4.82 7.36 8.66
N GLY A 35 5.97 7.45 9.32
CA GLY A 35 7.22 6.87 8.82
C GLY A 35 7.12 5.36 8.64
N LEU A 36 6.58 4.65 9.64
CA LEU A 36 6.35 3.20 9.56
C LEU A 36 5.33 2.83 8.48
N LEU A 37 4.27 3.63 8.32
CA LEU A 37 3.28 3.43 7.27
C LEU A 37 3.91 3.64 5.89
N LEU A 38 4.77 4.64 5.73
CA LEU A 38 5.49 4.87 4.48
C LEU A 38 6.47 3.73 4.16
N ASP A 39 7.27 3.29 5.13
CA ASP A 39 8.17 2.14 4.98
C ASP A 39 7.40 0.89 4.56
N ARG A 40 6.31 0.59 5.26
CA ARG A 40 5.49 -0.58 4.96
C ARG A 40 4.79 -0.49 3.60
N SER A 41 4.25 0.68 3.24
CA SER A 41 3.35 0.83 2.08
C SER A 41 4.09 1.15 0.78
N TYR A 42 5.28 1.72 0.86
CA TYR A 42 6.04 2.14 -0.32
C TYR A 42 7.39 1.44 -0.43
N LEU A 43 8.10 1.20 0.68
CA LEU A 43 9.42 0.56 0.61
C LEU A 43 9.32 -0.97 0.65
N ARG A 44 8.44 -1.53 1.48
CA ARG A 44 8.26 -2.98 1.62
C ARG A 44 7.18 -3.56 0.72
N ALA A 45 6.06 -2.87 0.55
CA ALA A 45 5.13 -3.23 -0.52
C ALA A 45 5.83 -2.86 -1.83
N SER A 46 6.22 -3.85 -2.62
CA SER A 46 7.07 -3.70 -3.81
C SER A 46 6.50 -2.83 -4.95
N SER A 47 5.46 -2.04 -4.69
CA SER A 47 4.71 -1.17 -5.60
C SER A 47 5.50 -0.06 -6.34
N PRO A 48 6.67 0.46 -5.90
CA PRO A 48 7.34 1.56 -6.61
C PRO A 48 7.76 1.21 -8.03
N ASN A 49 8.03 -0.07 -8.31
CA ASN A 49 8.40 -0.53 -9.65
C ASN A 49 7.20 -1.02 -10.47
N LEU A 50 6.09 -1.39 -9.83
CA LEU A 50 5.01 -2.04 -10.55
C LEU A 50 4.26 -1.07 -11.45
N ALA A 51 3.91 0.12 -10.95
CA ALA A 51 3.23 1.12 -11.77
C ALA A 51 4.10 1.58 -12.95
N SER A 52 5.42 1.70 -12.75
CA SER A 52 6.36 2.03 -13.82
C SER A 52 6.59 0.88 -14.80
N ASP A 53 6.66 -0.37 -14.33
CA ASP A 53 6.80 -1.55 -15.20
C ASP A 53 5.51 -1.78 -15.99
N LEU A 54 4.33 -1.64 -15.36
CA LEU A 54 3.02 -1.68 -16.02
C LEU A 54 2.84 -0.53 -17.02
N ALA A 55 3.37 0.67 -16.75
CA ALA A 55 3.29 1.79 -17.68
C ALA A 55 4.15 1.58 -18.95
N ARG A 56 5.12 0.65 -18.93
CA ARG A 56 5.87 0.25 -20.13
C ARG A 56 5.07 -0.65 -21.05
N TYR A 57 4.04 -1.32 -20.55
CA TYR A 57 3.16 -2.13 -21.37
C TYR A 57 2.32 -1.24 -22.31
N GLY A 58 2.38 -1.54 -23.60
CA GLY A 58 1.75 -0.76 -24.66
C GLY A 58 0.28 -1.14 -24.89
N SER A 59 -0.32 -0.64 -25.97
CA SER A 59 -1.71 -0.92 -26.34
C SER A 59 -2.02 -2.40 -26.64
N GLY A 60 -0.98 -3.23 -26.85
CA GLY A 60 -1.11 -4.68 -27.03
C GLY A 60 -1.18 -5.49 -25.73
N ALA A 61 -1.15 -4.82 -24.57
CA ALA A 61 -1.14 -5.49 -23.27
C ALA A 61 -2.49 -6.11 -22.93
N GLN A 62 -2.46 -7.37 -22.51
CA GLN A 62 -3.63 -8.12 -22.08
C GLN A 62 -3.66 -8.24 -20.57
N TRP A 63 -4.73 -7.74 -19.96
CA TRP A 63 -4.94 -7.75 -18.52
C TRP A 63 -5.82 -8.92 -18.11
N LYS A 64 -5.33 -9.74 -17.18
CA LYS A 64 -6.03 -10.91 -16.66
C LYS A 64 -6.13 -10.80 -15.15
N GLY A 65 -7.35 -10.93 -14.61
CA GLY A 65 -7.55 -11.06 -13.18
C GLY A 65 -7.20 -12.47 -12.72
N VAL A 66 -6.51 -12.61 -11.59
CA VAL A 66 -6.21 -13.91 -10.99
C VAL A 66 -7.14 -14.14 -9.80
N TYR A 67 -7.79 -15.30 -9.80
CA TYR A 67 -8.79 -15.67 -8.80
C TYR A 67 -8.41 -16.99 -8.13
N TYR A 68 -8.61 -17.06 -6.82
CA TYR A 68 -8.47 -18.28 -6.04
C TYR A 68 -9.72 -18.48 -5.19
N ARG A 69 -10.36 -19.64 -5.31
CA ARG A 69 -11.63 -19.97 -4.62
C ARG A 69 -12.74 -18.93 -4.82
N GLY A 70 -12.81 -18.35 -6.02
CA GLY A 70 -13.83 -17.33 -6.37
C GLY A 70 -13.50 -15.91 -5.90
N GLU A 71 -12.43 -15.72 -5.12
CA GLU A 71 -11.95 -14.41 -4.70
C GLU A 71 -10.84 -13.92 -5.62
N LYS A 72 -10.86 -12.63 -5.97
CA LYS A 72 -9.79 -12.01 -6.76
C LYS A 72 -8.56 -11.84 -5.87
N ILE A 73 -7.51 -12.60 -6.15
CA ILE A 73 -6.26 -12.54 -5.41
C ILE A 73 -5.19 -11.70 -6.11
N GLY A 74 -5.39 -11.30 -7.35
CA GLY A 74 -4.37 -10.52 -8.06
C GLY A 74 -4.69 -10.20 -9.50
N PHE A 75 -3.66 -9.82 -10.24
CA PHE A 75 -3.71 -9.56 -11.67
C PHE A 75 -2.38 -9.93 -12.33
N VAL A 76 -2.47 -10.18 -13.62
CA VAL A 76 -1.36 -10.44 -14.53
C VAL A 76 -1.56 -9.59 -15.77
N VAL A 77 -0.48 -9.04 -16.29
CA VAL A 77 -0.42 -8.33 -17.57
C VAL A 77 0.58 -9.05 -18.45
N GLY A 78 0.17 -9.39 -19.67
CA GLY A 78 1.03 -10.03 -20.66
C GLY A 78 1.06 -9.23 -21.96
N GLN A 79 2.20 -9.23 -22.63
CA GLN A 79 2.36 -8.63 -23.95
C GLN A 79 3.32 -9.46 -24.80
N THR A 80 2.97 -9.58 -26.08
CA THR A 80 3.86 -10.14 -27.09
C THR A 80 4.48 -9.01 -27.88
N VAL A 81 5.81 -8.93 -27.87
CA VAL A 81 6.59 -7.92 -28.57
C VAL A 81 7.27 -8.58 -29.77
N PRO A 82 7.02 -8.13 -31.01
CA PRO A 82 7.76 -8.61 -32.16
C PRO A 82 9.23 -8.15 -32.08
N THR A 83 10.15 -9.07 -32.34
CA THR A 83 11.59 -8.81 -32.42
C THR A 83 12.08 -9.05 -33.85
N ARG A 84 13.39 -8.87 -34.09
CA ARG A 84 13.97 -9.01 -35.44
C ARG A 84 13.89 -10.45 -35.98
N ASP A 85 14.02 -11.43 -35.08
CA ASP A 85 14.18 -12.84 -35.42
C ASP A 85 13.05 -13.72 -34.86
N GLY A 86 12.03 -13.12 -34.22
CA GLY A 86 10.96 -13.87 -33.55
C GLY A 86 10.05 -12.99 -32.67
N PHE A 87 9.51 -13.56 -31.60
CA PHE A 87 8.65 -12.87 -30.62
C PHE A 87 9.19 -13.00 -29.20
N GLU A 88 9.06 -11.92 -28.43
CA GLU A 88 9.27 -11.94 -26.99
C GLU A 88 7.90 -11.91 -26.29
N LEU A 89 7.65 -12.89 -25.43
CA LEU A 89 6.49 -12.90 -24.56
C LEU A 89 6.94 -12.44 -23.18
N GLN A 90 6.34 -11.36 -22.70
CA GLN A 90 6.55 -10.83 -21.36
C GLN A 90 5.26 -10.93 -20.58
N GLU A 91 5.33 -11.43 -19.35
CA GLU A 91 4.20 -11.52 -18.44
C GLU A 91 4.61 -11.12 -17.02
N ASP A 92 3.97 -10.09 -16.48
CA ASP A 92 4.16 -9.61 -15.11
C ASP A 92 2.88 -9.77 -14.30
N GLY A 93 3.02 -10.25 -13.07
CA GLY A 93 1.89 -10.53 -12.19
C GLY A 93 2.13 -10.12 -10.75
N GLN A 94 1.05 -9.72 -10.08
CA GLN A 94 1.03 -9.57 -8.63
C GLN A 94 -0.14 -10.32 -8.03
N LEU A 95 0.16 -11.13 -7.01
CA LEU A 95 -0.79 -11.92 -6.24
C LEU A 95 -0.72 -11.52 -4.77
N GLN A 96 -1.85 -11.57 -4.08
CA GLN A 96 -1.95 -11.45 -2.63
C GLN A 96 -2.55 -12.74 -2.08
N MET A 97 -1.82 -13.42 -1.21
CA MET A 97 -2.21 -14.71 -0.65
C MET A 97 -2.27 -14.62 0.86
N ALA A 98 -3.31 -15.20 1.46
CA ALA A 98 -3.36 -15.41 2.91
C ALA A 98 -2.59 -16.68 3.27
N LEU A 99 -1.40 -16.53 3.85
CA LEU A 99 -0.56 -17.62 4.34
C LEU A 99 -0.55 -17.57 5.86
N LEU A 100 -1.06 -18.62 6.51
CA LEU A 100 -1.01 -18.77 7.98
C LEU A 100 -1.58 -17.55 8.74
N GLY A 101 -2.63 -16.93 8.22
CA GLY A 101 -3.27 -15.74 8.83
C GLY A 101 -2.62 -14.40 8.50
N ALA A 102 -1.55 -14.38 7.68
CA ALA A 102 -0.92 -13.17 7.19
C ALA A 102 -1.09 -13.02 5.66
N THR A 103 -1.54 -11.86 5.21
CA THR A 103 -1.60 -11.53 3.78
C THR A 103 -0.19 -11.20 3.27
N THR A 104 0.30 -12.00 2.33
CA THR A 104 1.61 -11.87 1.69
C THR A 104 1.43 -11.55 0.21
N ALA A 105 2.13 -10.54 -0.28
CA ALA A 105 2.19 -10.24 -1.71
C ALA A 105 3.30 -11.06 -2.39
N ALA A 106 3.01 -11.62 -3.55
CA ALA A 106 3.96 -12.30 -4.43
C ALA A 106 3.98 -11.59 -5.79
N ARG A 107 5.18 -11.47 -6.37
CA ARG A 107 5.39 -10.95 -7.72
C ARG A 107 5.85 -12.10 -8.63
N ILE A 108 5.32 -12.12 -9.84
CA ILE A 108 5.69 -13.06 -10.88
C ILE A 108 6.21 -12.24 -12.06
N HIS A 109 7.35 -12.64 -12.60
CA HIS A 109 7.89 -12.13 -13.86
C HIS A 109 8.25 -13.32 -14.72
N THR A 110 7.74 -13.35 -15.95
CA THR A 110 8.03 -14.39 -16.93
C THR A 110 8.41 -13.73 -18.23
N SER A 111 9.55 -14.13 -18.79
CA SER A 111 9.94 -13.77 -20.15
C SER A 111 10.28 -15.03 -20.94
N ALA A 112 9.85 -15.07 -22.19
CA ALA A 112 10.16 -16.16 -23.11
C ALA A 112 10.45 -15.58 -24.49
N GLN A 113 11.55 -16.03 -25.09
CA GLN A 113 11.90 -15.73 -26.47
C GLN A 113 11.49 -16.91 -27.35
N VAL A 114 10.83 -16.61 -28.47
CA VAL A 114 10.37 -17.58 -29.45
C VAL A 114 10.94 -17.17 -30.80
N ASP A 115 11.88 -17.96 -31.32
CA ASP A 115 12.48 -17.81 -32.65
C ASP A 115 11.69 -18.61 -33.71
#